data_AF-E8ZIK3-F1
#
_entry.id   AF-E8ZIK3-F1
#
_cell.length_a   1.000
_cell.length_b   1.000
_cell.length_c   1.000
_cell.angle_alpha   90.00
_cell.angle_beta   90.00
_cell.angle_gamma   90.00
#
_symmetry.space_group_name_H-M   'P 1'
#
loop_
_entity.id
_entity.type
_entity.pdbx_description
1 polymer ?
#
loop_
_entity_poly.entity_id
_entity_poly.type
_entity_poly.pdbx_seq_one_letter_code
_entity_poly.pdbx_strand_id
1 'polypeptide(L)'
;MTRFWIGFREGGNIWKSVLDEHKSIAVSRTGKSDPREDDVKSWCSSHLSSSDYESFKDDASKICVNNPQTVRAKIIQKDGSIDSLIKDSSDSKDKEYRVSYIFKKHIEGVLELIGFVPPEQEKGREIRENIEEAGKILEAWCKKSLASKPDDALVDNVKLLCAPMKFKTISELITNQSEKNLLLTDSQNSQELTKKYEEIKEKSSWVNDPTRTKKEQKEDDLKNWCQEIEKKEFSEEGTFSNIYPKFRFRCLKAK
;
A
#
# COMPACT_ATOMS: atom_id res chain seq x y z
N MET A 1 24.88 29.47 -15.92
CA MET A 1 24.80 28.68 -17.17
C MET A 1 24.86 27.17 -16.87
N THR A 2 24.24 26.69 -15.78
CA THR A 2 24.64 25.41 -15.14
C THR A 2 23.49 24.46 -14.76
N ARG A 3 22.21 24.86 -14.92
CA ARG A 3 21.05 23.97 -14.63
C ARG A 3 20.56 23.19 -15.85
N PHE A 4 20.73 23.72 -17.06
CA PHE A 4 20.28 23.08 -18.31
C PHE A 4 21.09 21.83 -18.69
N TRP A 5 22.35 21.74 -18.24
CA TRP A 5 23.27 20.66 -18.64
C TRP A 5 23.16 19.38 -17.80
N ILE A 6 22.48 19.41 -16.65
CA ILE A 6 22.45 18.26 -15.72
C ILE A 6 21.56 17.14 -16.26
N GLY A 7 20.45 17.45 -16.93
CA GLY A 7 19.56 16.44 -17.52
C GLY A 7 20.18 15.66 -18.70
N PHE A 8 21.22 16.20 -19.33
CA PHE A 8 21.84 15.60 -20.52
C PHE A 8 22.89 14.52 -20.20
N ARG A 9 23.40 14.49 -18.95
CA ARG A 9 24.47 13.57 -18.53
C ARG A 9 24.06 12.52 -17.50
N GLU A 10 22.96 12.72 -16.79
CA GLU A 10 22.44 11.73 -15.85
C GLU A 10 21.56 10.73 -16.62
N GLY A 11 22.10 9.53 -16.89
CA GLY A 11 21.27 8.38 -17.22
C GLY A 11 20.29 8.07 -16.09
N GLY A 12 19.22 7.33 -16.39
CA GLY A 12 18.19 6.96 -15.42
C GLY A 12 16.79 7.40 -15.83
N ASN A 13 15.87 7.49 -14.87
CA ASN A 13 14.43 7.63 -15.13
C ASN A 13 13.96 9.10 -15.29
N ILE A 14 14.87 10.04 -15.53
CA ILE A 14 14.55 11.48 -15.69
C ILE A 14 13.61 11.68 -16.88
N TRP A 15 13.98 11.13 -18.04
CA TRP A 15 13.18 11.29 -19.27
C TRP A 15 11.83 10.59 -19.19
N LYS A 16 11.78 9.46 -18.47
CA LYS A 16 10.53 8.77 -18.14
C LYS A 16 9.61 9.64 -17.27
N SER A 17 10.17 10.29 -16.26
CA SER A 17 9.46 11.22 -15.36
C SER A 17 8.92 12.43 -16.13
N VAL A 18 9.74 13.05 -16.99
CA VAL A 18 9.34 14.16 -17.85
C VAL A 18 8.20 13.77 -18.79
N LEU A 19 8.30 12.60 -19.43
CA LEU A 19 7.26 12.11 -20.34
C LEU A 19 5.93 11.82 -19.64
N ASP A 20 5.97 11.24 -18.44
CA ASP A 20 4.76 10.99 -17.66
C ASP A 20 4.08 12.30 -17.26
N GLU A 21 4.83 13.31 -16.81
CA GLU A 21 4.30 14.58 -16.33
C GLU A 21 3.86 15.55 -17.45
N HIS A 22 4.53 15.50 -18.60
CA HIS A 22 4.38 16.49 -19.67
C HIS A 22 4.07 15.86 -21.04
N LYS A 23 3.38 14.72 -21.05
CA LYS A 23 3.05 13.97 -22.28
C LYS A 23 2.44 14.85 -23.38
N SER A 24 1.51 15.75 -23.04
CA SER A 24 0.85 16.64 -24.02
C SER A 24 1.83 17.60 -24.69
N ILE A 25 2.78 18.15 -23.94
CA ILE A 25 3.82 19.03 -24.48
C ILE A 25 4.77 18.23 -25.36
N ALA A 26 5.18 17.03 -24.92
CA ALA A 26 6.02 16.14 -25.71
C ALA A 26 5.36 15.77 -27.05
N VAL A 27 4.07 15.45 -27.06
CA VAL A 27 3.30 15.19 -28.30
C VAL A 27 3.32 16.39 -29.23
N SER A 28 3.01 17.58 -28.70
CA SER A 28 2.99 18.83 -29.48
C SER A 28 4.36 19.17 -30.10
N ARG A 29 5.43 19.06 -29.31
CA ARG A 29 6.78 19.47 -29.72
C ARG A 29 7.50 18.46 -30.60
N THR A 30 7.24 17.18 -30.43
CA THR A 30 7.84 16.12 -31.25
C THR A 30 7.02 15.78 -32.50
N GLY A 31 5.75 16.19 -32.55
CA GLY A 31 4.81 15.83 -33.61
C GLY A 31 4.41 14.34 -33.61
N LYS A 32 4.76 13.59 -32.55
CA LYS A 32 4.46 12.16 -32.42
C LYS A 32 3.26 11.95 -31.49
N SER A 33 2.35 11.05 -31.87
CA SER A 33 1.18 10.69 -31.06
C SER A 33 1.55 9.94 -29.78
N ASP A 34 2.65 9.19 -29.79
CA ASP A 34 3.20 8.50 -28.63
C ASP A 34 4.74 8.70 -28.55
N PRO A 35 5.20 9.85 -28.03
CA PRO A 35 6.62 10.17 -27.95
C PRO A 35 7.33 9.27 -26.94
N ARG A 36 8.54 8.82 -27.30
CA ARG A 36 9.46 8.08 -26.44
C ARG A 36 10.51 9.00 -25.84
N GLU A 37 11.28 8.48 -24.87
CA GLU A 37 12.30 9.25 -24.16
C GLU A 37 13.29 9.89 -25.13
N ASP A 38 13.70 9.13 -26.15
CA ASP A 38 14.67 9.58 -27.15
C ASP A 38 14.12 10.68 -28.07
N ASP A 39 12.80 10.78 -28.23
CA ASP A 39 12.17 11.85 -29.00
C ASP A 39 12.28 13.19 -28.26
N VAL A 40 12.02 13.17 -26.95
CA VAL A 40 12.17 14.36 -26.10
C VAL A 40 13.64 14.75 -25.98
N LYS A 41 14.55 13.79 -25.77
CA LYS A 41 16.00 14.03 -25.76
C LYS A 41 16.45 14.69 -27.06
N SER A 42 16.03 14.16 -28.20
CA SER A 42 16.43 14.67 -29.52
C SER A 42 15.89 16.08 -29.75
N TRP A 43 14.63 16.33 -29.37
CA TRP A 43 14.04 17.66 -29.46
C TRP A 43 14.80 18.68 -28.60
N CYS A 44 15.05 18.37 -27.33
CA CYS A 44 15.82 19.24 -26.44
C CYS A 44 17.24 19.50 -26.98
N SER A 45 17.92 18.47 -27.46
CA SER A 45 19.28 18.58 -28.02
C SER A 45 19.35 19.55 -29.20
N SER A 46 18.35 19.50 -30.08
CA SER A 46 18.33 20.26 -31.34
C SER A 46 17.80 21.69 -31.19
N HIS A 47 17.03 21.97 -30.12
CA HIS A 47 16.34 23.25 -29.98
C HIS A 47 16.94 24.16 -28.89
N LEU A 48 17.66 23.63 -27.90
CA LEU A 48 18.20 24.45 -26.80
C LEU A 48 19.21 25.53 -27.25
N SER A 49 19.86 25.37 -28.40
CA SER A 49 20.79 26.35 -28.98
C SER A 49 20.19 27.16 -30.14
N SER A 50 18.89 27.04 -30.40
CA SER A 50 18.22 27.76 -31.49
C SER A 50 18.13 29.26 -31.20
N SER A 51 18.28 30.09 -32.22
CA SER A 51 18.04 31.54 -32.13
C SER A 51 16.60 31.88 -31.73
N ASP A 52 15.65 30.98 -32.04
CA ASP A 52 14.23 31.17 -31.79
C ASP A 52 13.79 30.62 -30.43
N TYR A 53 14.74 30.36 -29.51
CA TYR A 53 14.49 29.79 -28.18
C TYR A 53 13.34 30.45 -27.42
N GLU A 54 13.23 31.77 -27.52
CA GLU A 54 12.17 32.54 -26.85
C GLU A 54 10.76 32.07 -27.20
N SER A 55 10.55 31.52 -28.40
CA SER A 55 9.23 31.04 -28.86
C SER A 55 8.78 29.71 -28.22
N PHE A 56 9.69 28.96 -27.59
CA PHE A 56 9.40 27.66 -26.98
C PHE A 56 10.03 27.47 -25.60
N LYS A 57 10.57 28.54 -25.00
CA LYS A 57 11.27 28.49 -23.71
C LYS A 57 10.42 27.89 -22.58
N ASP A 58 9.11 28.16 -22.56
CA ASP A 58 8.23 27.68 -21.50
C ASP A 58 8.07 26.16 -21.54
N ASP A 59 7.94 25.61 -22.74
CA ASP A 59 7.87 24.16 -22.94
C ASP A 59 9.25 23.51 -22.73
N ALA A 60 10.32 24.13 -23.22
CA ALA A 60 11.68 23.68 -22.96
C ALA A 60 12.01 23.66 -21.45
N SER A 61 11.52 24.64 -20.68
CA SER A 61 11.73 24.69 -19.23
C SER A 61 11.06 23.52 -18.49
N LYS A 62 10.05 22.91 -19.10
CA LYS A 62 9.31 21.75 -18.57
C LYS A 62 9.92 20.43 -19.03
N ILE A 63 10.22 20.29 -20.34
CA ILE A 63 10.61 19.00 -20.92
C ILE A 63 12.12 18.80 -21.10
N CYS A 64 12.94 19.86 -20.96
CA CYS A 64 14.39 19.79 -21.12
C CYS A 64 15.18 20.04 -19.83
N VAL A 65 14.50 20.17 -18.69
CA VAL A 65 15.12 20.42 -17.39
C VAL A 65 14.73 19.31 -16.42
N ASN A 66 15.70 18.85 -15.62
CA ASN A 66 15.45 17.94 -14.51
C ASN A 66 14.76 18.70 -13.35
N ASN A 67 13.43 18.83 -13.41
CA ASN A 67 12.64 19.57 -12.42
C ASN A 67 11.22 19.00 -12.28
N PRO A 68 11.06 17.81 -11.67
CA PRO A 68 9.72 17.22 -11.47
C PRO A 68 8.82 18.19 -10.71
N GLN A 69 7.60 18.42 -11.22
CA GLN A 69 6.62 19.33 -10.61
C GLN A 69 5.64 18.63 -9.67
N THR A 70 5.61 17.31 -9.69
CA THR A 70 4.73 16.47 -8.87
C THR A 70 5.49 15.40 -8.10
N VAL A 71 4.91 14.96 -6.98
CA VAL A 71 5.39 13.77 -6.23
C VAL A 71 5.44 12.55 -7.14
N ARG A 72 4.43 12.35 -8.00
CA ARG A 72 4.41 11.26 -8.99
C ARG A 72 5.65 11.30 -9.88
N ALA A 73 5.94 12.44 -10.50
CA ALA A 73 7.11 12.59 -11.35
C ALA A 73 8.41 12.35 -10.56
N LYS A 74 8.48 12.82 -9.31
CA LYS A 74 9.65 12.57 -8.44
C LYS A 74 9.84 11.09 -8.11
N ILE A 75 8.77 10.35 -7.86
CA ILE A 75 8.81 8.90 -7.63
C ILE A 75 9.28 8.18 -8.90
N ILE A 76 8.71 8.49 -10.07
CA ILE A 76 9.15 7.89 -11.35
C ILE A 76 10.63 8.18 -11.61
N GLN A 77 11.09 9.39 -11.30
CA GLN A 77 12.50 9.74 -11.42
C GLN A 77 13.40 8.89 -10.51
N LYS A 78 13.01 8.66 -9.25
CA LYS A 78 13.79 7.88 -8.28
C LYS A 78 13.72 6.36 -8.54
N ASP A 79 12.51 5.84 -8.75
CA ASP A 79 12.19 4.41 -8.71
C ASP A 79 11.88 3.81 -10.09
N GLY A 80 11.73 4.64 -11.11
CA GLY A 80 11.43 4.24 -12.48
C GLY A 80 9.96 4.03 -12.78
N SER A 81 9.11 3.79 -11.79
CA SER A 81 7.66 3.80 -11.97
C SER A 81 6.94 4.03 -10.64
N ILE A 82 5.62 4.17 -10.71
CA ILE A 82 4.75 4.14 -9.52
C ILE A 82 4.11 2.76 -9.31
N ASP A 83 4.64 1.71 -9.94
CA ASP A 83 3.97 0.39 -9.94
C ASP A 83 3.97 -0.27 -8.57
N SER A 84 4.83 0.18 -7.66
CA SER A 84 4.87 -0.23 -6.26
C SER A 84 3.74 0.37 -5.42
N LEU A 85 2.95 1.31 -5.97
CA LEU A 85 1.81 1.93 -5.29
C LEU A 85 0.50 1.23 -5.68
N ILE A 86 -0.53 1.40 -4.86
CA ILE A 86 -1.89 0.93 -5.16
C ILE A 86 -2.39 1.65 -6.40
N LYS A 87 -2.76 0.87 -7.43
CA LYS A 87 -3.17 1.40 -8.74
C LYS A 87 -4.67 1.62 -8.79
N ASP A 88 -5.07 2.74 -9.39
CA ASP A 88 -6.48 3.04 -9.65
C ASP A 88 -7.17 2.03 -10.58
N SER A 89 -6.39 1.32 -11.39
CA SER A 89 -6.88 0.28 -12.31
C SER A 89 -6.98 -1.11 -11.66
N SER A 90 -6.70 -1.24 -10.36
CA SER A 90 -6.81 -2.52 -9.63
C SER A 90 -8.27 -2.78 -9.24
N ASP A 91 -8.81 -3.93 -9.65
CA ASP A 91 -10.15 -4.40 -9.23
C ASP A 91 -10.27 -4.58 -7.70
N SER A 92 -9.14 -4.61 -6.99
CA SER A 92 -9.09 -4.77 -5.53
C SER A 92 -8.57 -3.54 -4.79
N LYS A 93 -8.45 -2.38 -5.44
CA LYS A 93 -7.87 -1.17 -4.85
C LYS A 93 -8.52 -0.77 -3.51
N ASP A 94 -9.84 -0.88 -3.41
CA ASP A 94 -10.57 -0.48 -2.21
C ASP A 94 -10.17 -1.38 -1.03
N LYS A 95 -10.01 -2.68 -1.29
CA LYS A 95 -9.53 -3.64 -0.28
C LYS A 95 -8.07 -3.36 0.07
N GLU A 96 -7.22 -3.05 -0.91
CA GLU A 96 -5.81 -2.75 -0.67
C GLU A 96 -5.62 -1.48 0.19
N TYR A 97 -6.44 -0.45 -0.01
CA TYR A 97 -6.42 0.74 0.84
C TYR A 97 -6.92 0.44 2.26
N ARG A 98 -7.98 -0.36 2.43
CA ARG A 98 -8.46 -0.80 3.75
C ARG A 98 -7.37 -1.56 4.52
N VAL A 99 -6.73 -2.53 3.86
CA VAL A 99 -5.64 -3.32 4.46
C VAL A 99 -4.41 -2.43 4.74
N SER A 100 -4.08 -1.50 3.85
CA SER A 100 -2.95 -0.60 4.08
C SER A 100 -3.20 0.32 5.28
N TYR A 101 -4.40 0.89 5.39
CA TYR A 101 -4.80 1.69 6.54
C TYR A 101 -4.70 0.89 7.84
N ILE A 102 -5.27 -0.32 7.89
CA ILE A 102 -5.40 -1.06 9.15
C ILE A 102 -4.06 -1.40 9.79
N PHE A 103 -3.02 -1.65 8.97
CA PHE A 103 -1.67 -1.92 9.47
C PHE A 103 -0.85 -0.66 9.71
N LYS A 104 -1.10 0.43 8.97
CA LYS A 104 -0.29 1.66 9.03
C LYS A 104 -0.86 2.70 9.99
N LYS A 105 -2.10 2.60 10.42
CA LYS A 105 -2.73 3.51 11.40
C LYS A 105 -2.00 3.59 12.75
N HIS A 106 -1.16 2.59 13.05
CA HIS A 106 -0.35 2.51 14.27
C HIS A 106 0.97 3.27 14.16
N ILE A 107 1.31 3.77 12.97
CA ILE A 107 2.47 4.65 12.78
C ILE A 107 2.09 6.03 13.30
N GLU A 108 2.95 6.61 14.13
CA GLU A 108 2.76 7.93 14.73
C GLU A 108 2.49 8.99 13.66
N GLY A 109 1.49 9.85 13.91
CA GLY A 109 1.11 10.94 13.01
C GLY A 109 0.30 10.53 11.77
N VAL A 110 0.12 9.25 11.44
CA VAL A 110 -0.61 8.84 10.21
C VAL A 110 -2.06 9.31 10.22
N LEU A 111 -2.76 9.18 11.35
CA LEU A 111 -4.16 9.58 11.47
C LEU A 111 -4.33 11.09 11.23
N GLU A 112 -3.45 11.91 11.80
CA GLU A 112 -3.43 13.36 11.57
C GLU A 112 -3.08 13.69 10.11
N LEU A 113 -2.07 13.02 9.56
CA LEU A 113 -1.59 13.24 8.20
C LEU A 113 -2.67 12.98 7.15
N ILE A 114 -3.46 11.92 7.31
CA ILE A 114 -4.56 11.59 6.39
C ILE A 114 -5.86 12.32 6.75
N GLY A 115 -5.92 12.99 7.92
CA GLY A 115 -7.11 13.70 8.39
C GLY A 115 -8.24 12.76 8.82
N PHE A 116 -7.92 11.63 9.44
CA PHE A 116 -8.91 10.66 9.93
C PHE A 116 -8.92 10.58 11.46
N VAL A 117 -10.12 10.62 12.04
CA VAL A 117 -10.34 10.39 13.47
C VAL A 117 -11.08 9.05 13.62
N PRO A 118 -10.44 8.02 14.19
CA PRO A 118 -11.11 6.75 14.46
C PRO A 118 -12.33 6.94 15.37
N PRO A 119 -13.37 6.10 15.22
CA PRO A 119 -14.54 6.18 16.09
C PRO A 119 -14.15 5.86 17.54
N GLU A 120 -14.89 6.46 18.49
CA GLU A 120 -14.71 6.16 19.91
C GLU A 120 -14.98 4.69 20.21
N GLN A 121 -14.13 4.11 21.05
CA GLN A 121 -14.23 2.70 21.43
C GLN A 121 -14.90 2.59 22.80
N GLU A 122 -16.05 1.94 22.84
CA GLU A 122 -16.70 1.59 24.11
C GLU A 122 -16.01 0.38 24.74
N LYS A 123 -15.57 0.55 26.01
CA LYS A 123 -14.91 -0.54 26.74
C LYS A 123 -15.82 -1.76 26.86
N GLY A 124 -15.32 -2.91 26.44
CA GLY A 124 -16.04 -4.19 26.50
C GLY A 124 -16.93 -4.49 25.31
N ARG A 125 -16.98 -3.61 24.30
CA ARG A 125 -17.62 -3.89 23.00
C ARG A 125 -16.57 -4.28 21.96
N GLU A 126 -17.04 -4.87 20.86
CA GLU A 126 -16.18 -5.15 19.71
C GLU A 126 -15.60 -3.85 19.14
N ILE A 127 -14.33 -3.90 18.78
CA ILE A 127 -13.63 -2.75 18.21
C ILE A 127 -14.21 -2.49 16.82
N ARG A 128 -14.68 -1.26 16.60
CA ARG A 128 -15.09 -0.76 15.28
C ARG A 128 -14.01 0.17 14.77
N GLU A 129 -13.42 -0.17 13.64
CA GLU A 129 -12.28 0.53 13.05
C GLU A 129 -12.70 1.47 11.92
N ASN A 130 -13.91 1.30 11.40
CA ASN A 130 -14.47 2.03 10.27
C ASN A 130 -13.51 2.01 9.06
N ILE A 131 -13.02 0.81 8.73
CA ILE A 131 -11.94 0.64 7.76
C ILE A 131 -12.36 1.06 6.36
N GLU A 132 -13.65 0.99 6.04
CA GLU A 132 -14.17 1.41 4.75
C GLU A 132 -13.99 2.91 4.53
N GLU A 133 -14.39 3.75 5.49
CA GLU A 133 -14.21 5.19 5.40
C GLU A 133 -12.73 5.57 5.45
N ALA A 134 -11.98 4.97 6.37
CA ALA A 134 -10.55 5.22 6.49
C ALA A 134 -9.77 4.84 5.21
N GLY A 135 -10.15 3.74 4.56
CA GLY A 135 -9.59 3.34 3.26
C GLY A 135 -9.87 4.37 2.15
N LYS A 136 -11.08 4.92 2.09
CA LYS A 136 -11.45 5.99 1.13
C LYS A 136 -10.66 7.28 1.41
N ILE A 137 -10.47 7.64 2.67
CA ILE A 137 -9.68 8.81 3.07
C ILE A 137 -8.22 8.63 2.69
N LEU A 138 -7.65 7.45 2.94
CA LEU A 138 -6.28 7.12 2.53
C LEU A 138 -6.12 7.17 0.99
N GLU A 139 -7.07 6.61 0.24
CA GLU A 139 -7.09 6.69 -1.24
C GLU A 139 -7.08 8.15 -1.72
N ALA A 140 -7.97 8.98 -1.18
CA ALA A 140 -8.06 10.38 -1.52
C ALA A 140 -6.77 11.15 -1.18
N TRP A 141 -6.18 10.87 -0.02
CA TRP A 141 -4.91 11.44 0.40
C TRP A 141 -3.77 11.04 -0.55
N CYS A 142 -3.68 9.76 -0.93
CA CYS A 142 -2.67 9.26 -1.87
C CYS A 142 -2.76 9.95 -3.24
N LYS A 143 -3.96 10.08 -3.80
CA LYS A 143 -4.20 10.76 -5.09
C LYS A 143 -3.83 12.23 -5.04
N LYS A 144 -4.27 12.94 -4.00
CA LYS A 144 -3.95 14.34 -3.79
C LYS A 144 -2.44 14.55 -3.65
N SER A 145 -1.78 13.68 -2.88
CA SER A 145 -0.35 13.76 -2.62
C SER A 145 0.48 13.52 -3.89
N LEU A 146 0.10 12.54 -4.71
CA LEU A 146 0.77 12.27 -5.99
C LEU A 146 0.76 13.47 -6.95
N ALA A 147 -0.31 14.27 -6.95
CA ALA A 147 -0.47 15.47 -7.77
C ALA A 147 0.13 16.75 -7.13
N SER A 148 0.57 16.69 -5.88
CA SER A 148 1.11 17.83 -5.14
C SER A 148 2.57 18.12 -5.54
N LYS A 149 3.05 19.33 -5.24
CA LYS A 149 4.46 19.67 -5.44
C LYS A 149 5.35 18.70 -4.65
N PRO A 150 6.47 18.25 -5.24
CA PRO A 150 7.32 17.28 -4.58
C PRO A 150 8.05 17.93 -3.41
N ASP A 151 7.94 17.26 -2.28
CA ASP A 151 8.73 17.44 -1.08
C ASP A 151 9.25 16.04 -0.69
N ASP A 152 10.49 15.93 -0.22
CA ASP A 152 11.11 14.61 0.00
C ASP A 152 10.36 13.83 1.11
N ALA A 153 9.87 14.50 2.16
CA ALA A 153 9.08 13.84 3.20
C ALA A 153 7.72 13.41 2.65
N LEU A 154 7.07 14.22 1.81
CA LEU A 154 5.82 13.82 1.15
C LEU A 154 6.03 12.63 0.20
N VAL A 155 7.14 12.59 -0.54
CA VAL A 155 7.49 11.45 -1.40
C VAL A 155 7.64 10.17 -0.57
N ASP A 156 8.36 10.23 0.54
CA ASP A 156 8.56 9.06 1.40
C ASP A 156 7.25 8.62 2.08
N ASN A 157 6.41 9.57 2.50
CA ASN A 157 5.09 9.28 3.05
C ASN A 157 4.18 8.62 2.01
N VAL A 158 4.18 9.08 0.76
CA VAL A 158 3.40 8.43 -0.32
C VAL A 158 3.92 7.02 -0.58
N LYS A 159 5.25 6.83 -0.68
CA LYS A 159 5.84 5.50 -0.87
C LYS A 159 5.51 4.54 0.27
N LEU A 160 5.47 5.03 1.50
CA LEU A 160 5.13 4.23 2.67
C LEU A 160 3.63 3.92 2.73
N LEU A 161 2.77 4.94 2.63
CA LEU A 161 1.34 4.82 2.92
C LEU A 161 0.53 4.27 1.75
N CYS A 162 0.90 4.62 0.52
CA CYS A 162 0.17 4.25 -0.70
C CYS A 162 0.67 2.96 -1.34
N ALA A 163 1.71 2.31 -0.79
CA ALA A 163 2.11 0.97 -1.20
C ALA A 163 1.17 -0.11 -0.63
N PRO A 164 0.78 -1.15 -1.40
CA PRO A 164 -0.04 -2.22 -0.89
C PRO A 164 0.73 -3.07 0.14
N MET A 165 0.00 -3.66 1.07
CA MET A 165 0.56 -4.70 1.93
C MET A 165 0.85 -5.97 1.11
N LYS A 166 1.87 -6.73 1.49
CA LYS A 166 2.25 -8.00 0.83
C LYS A 166 1.30 -9.17 1.14
N PHE A 167 0.25 -8.91 1.89
CA PHE A 167 -0.74 -9.86 2.36
C PHE A 167 -2.10 -9.16 2.46
N LYS A 168 -3.15 -9.94 2.29
CA LYS A 168 -4.56 -9.55 2.35
C LYS A 168 -5.31 -10.41 3.36
N THR A 169 -4.87 -11.64 3.61
CA THR A 169 -5.49 -12.57 4.57
C THR A 169 -4.60 -12.88 5.77
N ILE A 170 -5.19 -13.48 6.81
CA ILE A 170 -4.46 -14.00 7.97
C ILE A 170 -3.39 -15.02 7.53
N SER A 171 -3.73 -15.96 6.65
CA SER A 171 -2.79 -16.96 6.11
C SER A 171 -1.56 -16.33 5.46
N GLU A 172 -1.80 -15.32 4.61
CA GLU A 172 -0.73 -14.60 3.92
C GLU A 172 0.14 -13.81 4.90
N LEU A 173 -0.44 -13.23 5.96
CA LEU A 173 0.33 -12.55 7.00
C LEU A 173 1.24 -13.54 7.75
N ILE A 174 0.71 -14.69 8.18
CA ILE A 174 1.52 -15.74 8.84
C ILE A 174 2.65 -16.23 7.93
N THR A 175 2.36 -16.38 6.64
CA THR A 175 3.35 -16.73 5.62
C THR A 175 4.44 -15.65 5.52
N ASN A 176 4.02 -14.38 5.39
CA ASN A 176 4.92 -13.24 5.25
C ASN A 176 5.79 -13.02 6.50
N GLN A 177 5.31 -13.43 7.68
CA GLN A 177 6.07 -13.39 8.94
C GLN A 177 6.94 -14.63 9.18
N SER A 178 6.95 -15.60 8.25
CA SER A 178 7.67 -16.88 8.38
C SER A 178 7.23 -17.70 9.61
N GLU A 179 5.92 -17.69 9.90
CA GLU A 179 5.35 -18.32 11.10
C GLU A 179 4.48 -19.54 10.80
N LYS A 180 4.51 -20.07 9.58
CA LYS A 180 3.73 -21.25 9.19
C LYS A 180 3.97 -22.46 10.08
N ASN A 181 5.22 -22.69 10.48
CA ASN A 181 5.60 -23.79 11.37
C ASN A 181 5.01 -23.67 12.78
N LEU A 182 4.52 -22.50 13.16
CA LEU A 182 3.85 -22.27 14.45
C LEU A 182 2.36 -22.63 14.40
N LEU A 183 1.77 -22.89 13.23
CA LEU A 183 0.36 -23.24 13.11
C LEU A 183 0.06 -24.58 13.78
N LEU A 184 -0.82 -24.56 14.78
CA LEU A 184 -1.27 -25.77 15.47
C LEU A 184 -2.08 -26.71 14.57
N THR A 185 -2.58 -26.22 13.44
CA THR A 185 -3.29 -27.02 12.44
C THR A 185 -2.38 -27.92 11.62
N ASP A 186 -1.06 -27.72 11.67
CA ASP A 186 -0.09 -28.61 11.05
C ASP A 186 -0.08 -29.98 11.76
N SER A 187 -0.03 -31.05 10.96
CA SER A 187 0.07 -32.43 11.44
C SER A 187 1.22 -32.67 12.44
N GLN A 188 2.33 -31.95 12.31
CA GLN A 188 3.48 -32.04 13.21
C GLN A 188 3.20 -31.46 14.62
N ASN A 189 2.09 -30.73 14.76
CA ASN A 189 1.76 -29.93 15.94
C ASN A 189 0.50 -30.44 16.65
N SER A 190 0.09 -31.69 16.38
CA SER A 190 -1.15 -32.29 16.89
C SER A 190 -1.20 -32.33 18.42
N GLN A 191 -0.11 -32.65 19.09
CA GLN A 191 -0.07 -32.68 20.56
C GLN A 191 -0.30 -31.28 21.17
N GLU A 192 0.29 -30.25 20.58
CA GLU A 192 0.08 -28.87 21.03
C GLU A 192 -1.32 -28.35 20.72
N LEU A 193 -1.94 -28.81 19.63
CA LEU A 193 -3.33 -28.52 19.31
C LEU A 193 -4.26 -29.09 20.39
N THR A 194 -4.10 -30.37 20.75
CA THR A 194 -4.87 -31.00 21.84
C THR A 194 -4.70 -30.22 23.14
N LYS A 195 -3.44 -29.89 23.50
CA LYS A 195 -3.14 -29.12 24.72
C LYS A 195 -3.79 -27.74 24.71
N LYS A 196 -3.75 -27.04 23.57
CA LYS A 196 -4.38 -25.72 23.43
C LYS A 196 -5.89 -25.81 23.54
N TYR A 197 -6.51 -26.81 22.92
CA TYR A 197 -7.95 -27.05 23.05
C TYR A 197 -8.35 -27.26 24.51
N GLU A 198 -7.66 -28.16 25.22
CA GLU A 198 -7.89 -28.44 26.64
C GLU A 198 -7.76 -27.18 27.52
N GLU A 199 -6.80 -26.31 27.21
CA GLU A 199 -6.59 -25.04 27.90
C GLU A 199 -7.75 -24.04 27.72
N ILE A 200 -8.45 -24.07 26.58
CA ILE A 200 -9.43 -23.04 26.22
C ILE A 200 -10.88 -23.55 26.22
N LYS A 201 -11.12 -24.86 26.21
CA LYS A 201 -12.45 -25.46 25.95
C LYS A 201 -13.55 -24.97 26.92
N GLU A 202 -13.19 -24.61 28.15
CA GLU A 202 -14.12 -24.10 29.17
C GLU A 202 -14.11 -22.57 29.29
N LYS A 203 -13.18 -21.87 28.63
CA LYS A 203 -13.10 -20.41 28.70
C LYS A 203 -14.30 -19.80 27.99
N SER A 204 -14.92 -18.80 28.62
CA SER A 204 -16.07 -18.07 28.04
C SER A 204 -15.77 -17.48 26.67
N SER A 205 -14.51 -17.04 26.45
CA SER A 205 -14.04 -16.52 25.17
C SER A 205 -14.06 -17.55 24.05
N TRP A 206 -14.03 -18.85 24.35
CA TRP A 206 -14.20 -19.94 23.39
C TRP A 206 -15.64 -20.43 23.33
N VAL A 207 -16.27 -20.69 24.48
CA VAL A 207 -17.65 -21.24 24.57
C VAL A 207 -18.67 -20.31 23.93
N ASN A 208 -18.55 -19.00 24.17
CA ASN A 208 -19.51 -18.00 23.70
C ASN A 208 -19.03 -17.26 22.44
N ASP A 209 -18.01 -17.78 21.74
CA ASP A 209 -17.50 -17.09 20.55
C ASP A 209 -18.54 -17.13 19.41
N PRO A 210 -19.00 -15.95 18.93
CA PRO A 210 -19.98 -15.90 17.84
C PRO A 210 -19.41 -16.36 16.49
N THR A 211 -18.09 -16.42 16.35
CA THR A 211 -17.42 -16.84 15.10
C THR A 211 -17.32 -18.36 14.97
N ARG A 212 -17.72 -19.13 15.99
CA ARG A 212 -17.76 -20.59 15.93
C ARG A 212 -19.04 -21.04 15.21
N THR A 213 -18.87 -21.52 13.98
CA THR A 213 -19.94 -22.10 13.15
C THR A 213 -20.41 -23.45 13.69
N LYS A 214 -19.49 -24.24 14.24
CA LYS A 214 -19.76 -25.48 14.95
C LYS A 214 -19.42 -25.28 16.42
N LYS A 215 -20.32 -25.74 17.31
CA LYS A 215 -20.14 -25.65 18.78
C LYS A 215 -19.89 -27.02 19.38
N GLU A 216 -19.25 -27.90 18.62
CA GLU A 216 -18.84 -29.20 19.13
C GLU A 216 -17.73 -28.99 20.16
N GLN A 217 -17.84 -29.65 21.32
CA GLN A 217 -16.77 -29.61 22.32
C GLN A 217 -15.75 -30.71 22.03
N LYS A 218 -15.05 -30.59 20.90
CA LYS A 218 -13.99 -31.52 20.47
C LYS A 218 -12.80 -30.77 19.87
N GLU A 219 -11.61 -31.40 19.89
CA GLU A 219 -10.36 -30.83 19.34
C GLU A 219 -10.49 -30.41 17.87
N ASP A 220 -11.16 -31.22 17.05
CA ASP A 220 -11.38 -30.93 15.63
C ASP A 220 -12.13 -29.60 15.42
N ASP A 221 -12.90 -29.13 16.39
CA ASP A 221 -13.58 -27.85 16.32
C ASP A 221 -12.58 -26.68 16.34
N LEU A 222 -11.55 -26.75 17.20
CA LEU A 222 -10.48 -25.76 17.21
C LEU A 222 -9.69 -25.78 15.89
N LYS A 223 -9.38 -26.97 15.39
CA LYS A 223 -8.67 -27.13 14.12
C LYS A 223 -9.43 -26.49 12.96
N ASN A 224 -10.71 -26.82 12.84
CA ASN A 224 -11.59 -26.31 11.79
C ASN A 224 -11.76 -24.79 11.90
N TRP A 225 -11.98 -24.28 13.12
CA TRP A 225 -12.07 -22.85 13.36
C TRP A 225 -10.79 -22.12 12.91
N CYS A 226 -9.61 -22.64 13.25
CA CYS A 226 -8.35 -22.07 12.80
C CYS A 226 -8.25 -22.03 11.27
N GLN A 227 -8.59 -23.13 10.59
CA GLN A 227 -8.54 -23.22 9.12
C GLN A 227 -9.56 -22.33 8.40
N GLU A 228 -10.72 -22.09 9.01
CA GLU A 228 -11.73 -21.16 8.49
C GLU A 228 -11.27 -19.70 8.65
N ILE A 229 -10.81 -19.34 9.85
CA ILE A 229 -10.39 -17.97 10.17
C ILE A 229 -9.13 -17.56 9.41
N GLU A 230 -8.22 -18.48 9.15
CA GLU A 230 -6.99 -18.21 8.39
C GLU A 230 -7.27 -17.59 7.00
N LYS A 231 -8.44 -17.87 6.43
CA LYS A 231 -8.87 -17.36 5.11
C LYS A 231 -9.47 -15.96 5.14
N LYS A 232 -9.79 -15.42 6.32
CA LYS A 232 -10.42 -14.10 6.43
C LYS A 232 -9.50 -13.00 5.94
N GLU A 233 -10.09 -12.05 5.22
CA GLU A 233 -9.39 -10.88 4.72
C GLU A 233 -9.32 -9.78 5.78
N PHE A 234 -8.19 -9.07 5.83
CA PHE A 234 -8.02 -7.88 6.66
C PHE A 234 -8.80 -6.66 6.13
N SER A 235 -9.38 -6.74 4.93
CA SER A 235 -10.34 -5.76 4.41
C SER A 235 -11.76 -5.95 4.95
N GLU A 236 -12.02 -7.00 5.73
CA GLU A 236 -13.26 -7.18 6.50
C GLU A 236 -13.16 -6.49 7.86
N GLU A 237 -14.21 -5.74 8.23
CA GLU A 237 -14.29 -5.01 9.49
C GLU A 237 -14.07 -5.95 10.69
N GLY A 238 -13.21 -5.55 11.63
CA GLY A 238 -12.95 -6.30 12.84
C GLY A 238 -12.04 -7.53 12.67
N THR A 239 -11.64 -7.90 11.45
CA THR A 239 -10.69 -9.01 11.27
C THR A 239 -9.37 -8.74 11.99
N PHE A 240 -8.82 -7.53 11.85
CA PHE A 240 -7.56 -7.18 12.49
C PHE A 240 -7.68 -7.05 14.01
N SER A 241 -8.67 -6.30 14.52
CA SER A 241 -8.74 -5.99 15.95
C SER A 241 -9.46 -7.03 16.80
N ASN A 242 -10.45 -7.76 16.26
CA ASN A 242 -11.29 -8.68 17.04
C ASN A 242 -10.97 -10.16 16.76
N ILE A 243 -10.67 -10.52 15.51
CA ILE A 243 -10.49 -11.92 15.09
C ILE A 243 -9.02 -12.34 15.17
N TYR A 244 -8.11 -11.57 14.58
CA TYR A 244 -6.71 -11.94 14.47
C TYR A 244 -6.01 -12.17 15.83
N PRO A 245 -6.26 -11.38 16.90
CA PRO A 245 -5.68 -11.66 18.21
C PRO A 245 -6.15 -13.01 18.79
N LYS A 246 -7.43 -13.36 18.60
CA LYS A 246 -7.98 -14.67 18.98
C LYS A 246 -7.31 -15.77 18.16
N PHE A 247 -7.16 -15.57 16.85
CA PHE A 247 -6.47 -16.50 15.97
C PHE A 247 -5.05 -16.77 16.46
N ARG A 248 -4.26 -15.72 16.71
CA ARG A 248 -2.89 -15.87 17.21
C ARG A 248 -2.84 -16.65 18.52
N PHE A 249 -3.72 -16.35 19.46
CA PHE A 249 -3.76 -17.04 20.76
C PHE A 249 -4.15 -18.51 20.65
N ARG A 250 -5.11 -18.83 19.77
CA ARG A 250 -5.74 -20.16 19.66
C ARG A 250 -5.05 -21.09 18.67
N CYS A 251 -4.44 -20.55 17.63
CA CYS A 251 -4.02 -21.31 16.44
C CYS A 251 -2.51 -21.35 16.26
N LEU A 252 -1.75 -20.60 17.07
CA LEU A 252 -0.29 -20.59 16.99
C LEU A 252 0.34 -21.10 18.29
N LYS A 253 1.48 -21.80 18.14
CA LYS A 253 2.36 -22.12 19.25
C LYS A 253 2.83 -20.85 19.93
N ALA A 254 2.92 -20.90 21.27
CA ALA A 254 3.68 -19.90 22.01
C ALA A 254 5.16 -20.02 21.59
N LYS A 255 5.81 -18.87 21.36
CA LYS A 255 7.26 -18.81 21.16
C LYS A 255 7.98 -18.95 22.49
#